data_AF-A0A4R3N7K9-F1
#
_entry.id   AF-A0A4R3N7K9-F1
#
_cell.length_a   1.000
_cell.length_b   1.000
_cell.length_c   1.000
_cell.angle_alpha   90.00
_cell.angle_beta   90.00
_cell.angle_gamma   90.00
#
_symmetry.space_group_name_H-M   'P 1'
#
loop_
_entity.id
_entity.type
_entity.pdbx_description
1 polymer ?
#
loop_
_entity_poly.entity_id
_entity_poly.type
_entity_poly.pdbx_seq_one_letter_code
_entity_poly.pdbx_strand_id
1 'polypeptide(L)'
;MTFGKIYLVGIGPGDAAHMTARAREAITQADVVIGYRTYTRLIEDLLAGKEVIEKGMAEELDRCTEALDLARQGHRVALVSSGDVGVFGMAGPLYEVLFEQGWTPGEGIAVEVVPGVTAASSCASLVGAPLTHDFCAISLSDLLTPWPVIARRLEAAARADFVTVLYNPRSSRRPRQILEARDRFLRHRDPATPVAVVQAAYRPREAVVLTTLADMADGDVTMLTSLIIGNSSSFAREGLMVTPRGYAAKYDLADGATRPGEAPRVSLSSGLDGWRRQLREQAAREGIDAAALALSASHSQVLDALAETGADDLNVTLAPDSRELLERALTWEDARLRLSATGQGGVTIDLAGQRAREDGDRLIIDGAGWRVELPWPSVRHAYLVRSAAGDSVWFQDVDGANLLRIECRRSLQKPWI
;
A
#
# COMPACT_ATOMS: atom_id res chain seq x y z
N MET A 1 -11.95 -40.74 -17.06
CA MET A 1 -12.50 -39.65 -17.89
C MET A 1 -11.33 -38.76 -18.26
N THR A 2 -11.17 -38.37 -19.52
CA THR A 2 -10.20 -37.34 -19.92
C THR A 2 -10.78 -35.98 -19.56
N PHE A 3 -10.25 -35.36 -18.51
CA PHE A 3 -10.63 -33.99 -18.14
C PHE A 3 -10.14 -33.00 -19.19
N GLY A 4 -10.90 -31.91 -19.33
CA GLY A 4 -10.56 -30.78 -20.18
C GLY A 4 -9.57 -29.82 -19.53
N LYS A 5 -9.54 -28.59 -20.05
CA LYS A 5 -8.63 -27.54 -19.59
C LYS A 5 -9.34 -26.20 -19.55
N ILE A 6 -9.08 -25.39 -18.53
CA ILE A 6 -9.55 -24.01 -18.45
C ILE A 6 -8.35 -23.08 -18.63
N TYR A 7 -8.41 -22.23 -19.64
CA TYR A 7 -7.53 -21.08 -19.82
C TYR A 7 -8.22 -19.84 -19.23
N LEU A 8 -7.64 -19.26 -18.19
CA LEU A 8 -8.00 -17.93 -17.68
C LEU A 8 -7.22 -16.90 -18.50
N VAL A 9 -7.88 -16.20 -19.43
CA VAL A 9 -7.17 -15.39 -20.45
C VAL A 9 -7.40 -13.90 -20.27
N GLY A 10 -6.31 -13.16 -20.02
CA GLY A 10 -6.29 -11.70 -20.13
C GLY A 10 -6.10 -11.26 -21.59
N ILE A 11 -7.08 -10.59 -22.18
CA ILE A 11 -7.04 -10.16 -23.60
C ILE A 11 -6.33 -8.81 -23.81
N GLY A 12 -5.84 -8.18 -22.75
CA GLY A 12 -5.23 -6.85 -22.82
C GLY A 12 -6.26 -5.72 -22.94
N PRO A 13 -5.84 -4.50 -23.34
CA PRO A 13 -6.70 -3.32 -23.32
C PRO A 13 -7.82 -3.39 -24.35
N GLY A 14 -7.74 -4.19 -25.41
CA GLY A 14 -8.83 -4.42 -26.37
C GLY A 14 -8.40 -4.35 -27.83
N ASP A 15 -7.29 -3.69 -28.13
CA ASP A 15 -6.63 -3.78 -29.43
C ASP A 15 -5.83 -5.08 -29.53
N ALA A 16 -6.00 -5.79 -30.66
CA ALA A 16 -5.31 -7.02 -31.00
C ALA A 16 -3.76 -6.91 -30.97
N ALA A 17 -3.21 -5.71 -31.22
CA ALA A 17 -1.76 -5.45 -31.17
C ALA A 17 -1.19 -5.52 -29.75
N HIS A 18 -2.02 -5.30 -28.73
CA HIS A 18 -1.64 -5.36 -27.32
C HIS A 18 -2.01 -6.69 -26.65
N MET A 19 -2.57 -7.64 -27.40
CA MET A 19 -2.82 -9.00 -26.91
C MET A 19 -1.53 -9.81 -26.95
N THR A 20 -1.25 -10.56 -25.87
CA THR A 20 -0.07 -11.42 -25.83
C THR A 20 -0.21 -12.60 -26.81
N ALA A 21 0.90 -13.07 -27.36
CA ALA A 21 0.90 -14.23 -28.26
C ALA A 21 0.28 -15.47 -27.58
N ARG A 22 0.55 -15.66 -26.29
CA ARG A 22 -0.02 -16.76 -25.50
C ARG A 22 -1.53 -16.65 -25.34
N ALA A 23 -2.09 -15.45 -25.14
CA ALA A 23 -3.54 -15.26 -25.08
C ALA A 23 -4.23 -15.65 -26.39
N ARG A 24 -3.68 -15.20 -27.53
CA ARG A 24 -4.18 -15.56 -28.86
C ARG A 24 -4.15 -17.07 -29.10
N GLU A 25 -3.05 -17.72 -28.72
CA GLU A 25 -2.90 -19.17 -28.83
C GLU A 25 -3.90 -19.92 -27.94
N ALA A 26 -4.07 -19.50 -26.68
CA ALA A 26 -5.02 -20.12 -25.75
C ALA A 26 -6.46 -20.04 -26.27
N ILE A 27 -6.88 -18.88 -26.80
CA ILE A 27 -8.21 -18.71 -27.42
C ILE A 27 -8.32 -19.61 -28.67
N THR A 28 -7.29 -19.64 -29.51
CA THR A 28 -7.26 -20.50 -30.71
C THR A 28 -7.38 -21.99 -30.36
N GLN A 29 -6.76 -22.42 -29.27
CA GLN A 29 -6.81 -23.81 -28.78
C GLN A 29 -8.13 -24.16 -28.10
N ALA A 30 -8.92 -23.19 -27.66
CA ALA A 30 -10.17 -23.46 -26.97
C ALA A 30 -11.27 -23.97 -27.90
N ASP A 31 -12.08 -24.90 -27.40
CA ASP A 31 -13.30 -25.39 -28.03
C ASP A 31 -14.47 -24.44 -27.72
N VAL A 32 -14.50 -23.91 -26.49
CA VAL A 32 -15.51 -22.99 -25.98
C VAL A 32 -14.86 -21.72 -25.44
N VAL A 33 -15.43 -20.55 -25.78
CA VAL A 33 -15.02 -19.25 -25.24
C VAL A 33 -16.15 -18.67 -24.39
N ILE A 34 -15.85 -18.36 -23.13
CA ILE A 34 -16.81 -17.79 -22.17
C ILE A 34 -16.35 -16.41 -21.77
N GLY A 35 -17.23 -15.42 -21.85
CA GLY A 35 -16.88 -14.05 -21.49
C GLY A 35 -18.06 -13.10 -21.39
N TYR A 36 -17.76 -11.87 -21.00
CA TYR A 36 -18.71 -10.77 -21.11
C TYR A 36 -18.81 -10.32 -22.58
N ARG A 37 -20.03 -10.00 -23.04
CA ARG A 37 -20.30 -9.61 -24.44
C ARG A 37 -19.41 -8.50 -25.00
N THR A 38 -19.00 -7.55 -24.16
CA THR A 38 -18.08 -6.49 -24.61
C THR A 38 -16.69 -7.02 -24.89
N TYR A 39 -16.25 -8.07 -24.19
CA TYR A 39 -14.91 -8.65 -24.35
C TYR A 39 -14.85 -9.65 -25.50
N THR A 40 -15.89 -10.47 -25.68
CA THR A 40 -16.00 -11.40 -26.82
C THR A 40 -15.98 -10.65 -28.15
N ARG A 41 -16.64 -9.49 -28.22
CA ARG A 41 -16.59 -8.59 -29.40
C ARG A 41 -15.20 -8.04 -29.72
N LEU A 42 -14.30 -7.92 -28.74
CA LEU A 42 -12.93 -7.44 -28.99
C LEU A 42 -12.04 -8.51 -29.62
N ILE A 43 -12.47 -9.77 -29.60
CA ILE A 43 -11.71 -10.93 -30.07
C ILE A 43 -12.49 -11.73 -31.12
N GLU A 44 -13.46 -11.10 -31.78
CA GLU A 44 -14.39 -11.77 -32.71
C GLU A 44 -13.65 -12.52 -33.84
N ASP A 45 -12.51 -11.99 -34.27
CA ASP A 45 -11.60 -12.61 -35.25
C ASP A 45 -11.05 -13.98 -34.82
N LEU A 46 -11.03 -14.25 -33.51
CA LEU A 46 -10.52 -15.50 -32.91
C LEU A 46 -11.63 -16.50 -32.57
N LEU A 47 -12.90 -16.15 -32.75
CA LEU A 47 -14.04 -16.98 -32.32
C LEU A 47 -14.57 -17.93 -33.41
N ALA A 48 -14.06 -17.83 -34.64
CA ALA A 48 -14.53 -18.64 -35.75
C ALA A 48 -14.42 -20.15 -35.45
N GLY A 49 -15.54 -20.87 -35.60
CA GLY A 49 -15.62 -22.32 -35.39
C GLY A 49 -15.65 -22.76 -33.92
N LYS A 50 -15.85 -21.84 -32.98
CA LYS A 50 -15.91 -22.11 -31.53
C LYS A 50 -17.33 -21.91 -31.00
N GLU A 51 -17.67 -22.60 -29.92
CA GLU A 51 -18.85 -22.24 -29.13
C GLU A 51 -18.54 -20.97 -28.31
N VAL A 52 -19.46 -20.00 -28.31
CA VAL A 52 -19.30 -18.72 -27.60
C VAL A 52 -20.43 -18.56 -26.61
N ILE A 53 -20.09 -18.49 -25.32
CA ILE A 53 -21.05 -18.29 -24.23
C ILE A 53 -20.88 -16.88 -23.68
N GLU A 54 -21.87 -16.03 -23.95
CA GLU A 54 -21.92 -14.66 -23.44
C GLU A 54 -22.84 -14.59 -22.21
N LYS A 55 -22.28 -14.27 -21.04
CA LYS A 55 -23.06 -13.95 -19.81
C LYS A 55 -22.87 -12.49 -19.41
N GLY A 56 -23.86 -11.91 -18.71
CA GLY A 56 -23.93 -10.51 -18.29
C GLY A 56 -23.00 -10.12 -17.13
N MET A 57 -22.99 -8.84 -16.77
CA MET A 57 -22.03 -8.23 -15.83
C MET A 57 -22.29 -8.52 -14.33
N ALA A 58 -23.25 -9.39 -14.01
CA ALA A 58 -23.54 -9.81 -12.63
C ALA A 58 -23.62 -11.34 -12.51
N GLU A 59 -23.08 -12.03 -13.51
CA GLU A 59 -23.12 -13.48 -13.69
C GLU A 59 -21.68 -14.03 -13.67
N GLU A 60 -20.79 -13.44 -12.87
CA GLU A 60 -19.39 -13.91 -12.70
C GLU A 60 -19.35 -15.38 -12.31
N LEU A 61 -20.09 -15.76 -11.25
CA LEU A 61 -20.11 -17.14 -10.76
C LEU A 61 -20.71 -18.09 -11.79
N ASP A 62 -21.75 -17.67 -12.51
CA ASP A 62 -22.34 -18.50 -13.56
C ASP A 62 -21.37 -18.76 -14.71
N ARG A 63 -20.46 -17.82 -15.04
CA ARG A 63 -19.39 -18.08 -16.02
C ARG A 63 -18.39 -19.10 -15.49
N CYS A 64 -18.04 -19.02 -14.21
CA CYS A 64 -17.09 -19.93 -13.58
C CYS A 64 -17.63 -21.36 -13.47
N THR A 65 -18.88 -21.52 -13.03
CA THR A 65 -19.55 -22.83 -12.96
C THR A 65 -19.66 -23.45 -14.35
N GLU A 66 -20.06 -22.68 -15.37
CA GLU A 66 -20.13 -23.16 -16.75
C GLU A 66 -18.77 -23.63 -17.26
N ALA A 67 -17.71 -22.84 -17.02
CA ALA A 67 -16.36 -23.20 -17.43
C ALA A 67 -15.90 -24.51 -16.79
N LEU A 68 -16.21 -24.70 -15.51
CA LEU A 68 -15.91 -25.92 -14.78
C LEU A 68 -16.67 -27.12 -15.36
N ASP A 69 -17.98 -27.00 -15.57
CA ASP A 69 -18.80 -28.11 -16.05
C ASP A 69 -18.43 -28.55 -17.48
N LEU A 70 -18.11 -27.61 -18.37
CA LEU A 70 -17.60 -27.93 -19.70
C LEU A 70 -16.21 -28.58 -19.64
N ALA A 71 -15.32 -28.10 -18.76
CA ALA A 71 -14.02 -28.72 -18.58
C ALA A 71 -14.14 -30.14 -17.98
N ARG A 72 -15.12 -30.42 -17.12
CA ARG A 72 -15.43 -31.78 -16.63
C ARG A 72 -15.87 -32.71 -17.77
N GLN A 73 -16.52 -32.16 -18.79
CA GLN A 73 -16.94 -32.90 -20.00
C GLN A 73 -15.79 -33.11 -21.00
N GLY A 74 -14.59 -32.58 -20.74
CA GLY A 74 -13.41 -32.77 -21.58
C GLY A 74 -13.09 -31.58 -22.49
N HIS A 75 -13.87 -30.49 -22.45
CA HIS A 75 -13.64 -29.33 -23.30
C HIS A 75 -12.46 -28.48 -22.86
N ARG A 76 -11.81 -27.84 -23.84
CA ARG A 76 -10.86 -26.74 -23.61
C ARG A 76 -11.63 -25.43 -23.60
N VAL A 77 -11.69 -24.79 -22.45
CA VAL A 77 -12.48 -23.57 -22.22
C VAL A 77 -11.55 -22.37 -22.08
N ALA A 78 -11.77 -21.31 -22.86
CA ALA A 78 -11.15 -20.01 -22.61
C ALA A 78 -12.14 -19.09 -21.87
N LEU A 79 -11.88 -18.82 -20.60
CA LEU A 79 -12.61 -17.84 -19.80
C LEU A 79 -11.88 -16.50 -19.89
N VAL A 80 -12.43 -15.57 -20.68
CA VAL A 80 -11.75 -14.33 -21.07
C VAL A 80 -12.10 -13.15 -20.16
N SER A 81 -11.11 -12.29 -19.89
CA SER A 81 -11.23 -11.02 -19.18
C SER A 81 -10.47 -9.91 -19.91
N SER A 82 -11.00 -8.69 -19.92
CA SER A 82 -10.24 -7.53 -20.40
C SER A 82 -9.05 -7.23 -19.47
N GLY A 83 -7.99 -6.66 -20.02
CA GLY A 83 -6.76 -6.37 -19.28
C GLY A 83 -6.05 -7.66 -18.91
N ASP A 84 -5.67 -7.77 -17.64
CA ASP A 84 -5.15 -8.99 -17.05
C ASP A 84 -6.25 -9.74 -16.30
N VAL A 85 -6.30 -11.07 -16.42
CA VAL A 85 -7.34 -11.90 -15.81
C VAL A 85 -7.27 -11.94 -14.28
N GLY A 86 -6.10 -11.64 -13.70
CA GLY A 86 -5.85 -11.55 -12.27
C GLY A 86 -6.08 -10.16 -11.68
N VAL A 87 -6.26 -9.11 -12.50
CA VAL A 87 -6.47 -7.73 -12.02
C VAL A 87 -7.95 -7.36 -12.14
N PHE A 88 -8.69 -7.51 -11.05
CA PHE A 88 -10.15 -7.28 -11.00
C PHE A 88 -10.92 -8.06 -12.08
N GLY A 89 -10.39 -9.22 -12.49
CA GLY A 89 -10.93 -10.10 -13.54
C GLY A 89 -11.45 -11.45 -13.01
N MET A 90 -11.58 -12.43 -13.90
CA MET A 90 -12.25 -13.71 -13.61
C MET A 90 -11.38 -14.76 -12.88
N ALA A 91 -10.08 -14.53 -12.67
CA ALA A 91 -9.21 -15.53 -12.04
C ALA A 91 -9.64 -15.85 -10.60
N GLY A 92 -9.88 -14.81 -9.78
CA GLY A 92 -10.32 -14.96 -8.40
C GLY A 92 -11.63 -15.75 -8.27
N PRO A 93 -12.73 -15.30 -8.91
CA PRO A 93 -14.00 -16.03 -8.90
C PRO A 93 -13.89 -17.48 -9.39
N LEU A 94 -13.08 -17.77 -10.41
CA LEU A 94 -12.90 -19.15 -10.86
C LEU A 94 -12.22 -20.00 -9.79
N TYR A 95 -11.15 -19.51 -9.15
CA TYR A 95 -10.48 -20.26 -8.10
C TYR A 95 -11.38 -20.51 -6.89
N GLU A 96 -12.23 -19.55 -6.51
CA GLU A 96 -13.24 -19.76 -5.46
C GLU A 96 -14.17 -20.93 -5.81
N VAL A 97 -14.76 -20.92 -7.03
CA VAL A 97 -15.62 -22.01 -7.50
C VAL A 97 -14.88 -23.34 -7.58
N LEU A 98 -13.64 -23.35 -8.08
CA LEU A 98 -12.83 -24.56 -8.17
C LEU A 98 -12.57 -25.18 -6.80
N PHE A 99 -12.15 -24.38 -5.82
CA PHE A 99 -11.84 -24.86 -4.48
C PHE A 99 -13.10 -25.31 -3.73
N GLU A 100 -14.22 -24.59 -3.85
CA GLU A 100 -15.50 -25.04 -3.30
C GLU A 100 -15.96 -26.39 -3.87
N GLN A 101 -15.57 -26.67 -5.12
CA GLN A 101 -15.88 -27.92 -5.82
C GLN A 101 -14.82 -29.02 -5.64
N GLY A 102 -13.85 -28.82 -4.73
CA GLY A 102 -12.84 -29.81 -4.36
C GLY A 102 -11.72 -29.99 -5.39
N TRP A 103 -11.54 -29.06 -6.34
CA TRP A 103 -10.43 -29.10 -7.27
C TRP A 103 -9.08 -28.85 -6.56
N THR A 104 -8.04 -29.59 -6.96
CA THR A 104 -6.66 -29.42 -6.47
C THR A 104 -5.71 -29.21 -7.65
N PRO A 105 -4.75 -28.28 -7.57
CA PRO A 105 -3.75 -28.08 -8.61
C PRO A 105 -3.00 -29.39 -8.95
N GLY A 106 -2.93 -29.73 -10.23
CA GLY A 106 -2.24 -30.93 -10.73
C GLY A 106 -3.12 -32.19 -10.83
N GLU A 107 -4.36 -32.15 -10.35
CA GLU A 107 -5.31 -33.25 -10.45
C GLU A 107 -6.56 -32.86 -11.26
N GLY A 108 -7.02 -33.76 -12.12
CA GLY A 108 -8.24 -33.56 -12.90
C GLY A 108 -8.09 -32.50 -13.99
N ILE A 109 -8.81 -31.39 -13.85
CA ILE A 109 -8.88 -30.31 -14.85
C ILE A 109 -7.61 -29.47 -14.78
N ALA A 110 -6.92 -29.32 -15.91
CA ALA A 110 -5.81 -28.38 -16.01
C ALA A 110 -6.32 -26.93 -16.01
N VAL A 111 -5.72 -26.06 -15.20
CA VAL A 111 -6.04 -24.63 -15.16
C VAL A 111 -4.77 -23.84 -15.46
N GLU A 112 -4.84 -22.94 -16.44
CA GLU A 112 -3.72 -22.09 -16.84
C GLU A 112 -4.13 -20.62 -16.83
N VAL A 113 -3.40 -19.81 -16.08
CA VAL A 113 -3.53 -18.35 -16.10
C VAL A 113 -2.64 -17.78 -17.21
N VAL A 114 -3.26 -17.10 -18.16
CA VAL A 114 -2.60 -16.46 -19.29
C VAL A 114 -2.65 -14.94 -19.10
N PRO A 115 -1.50 -14.28 -18.89
CA PRO A 115 -1.46 -12.86 -18.53
C PRO A 115 -1.83 -11.96 -19.71
N GLY A 116 -2.37 -10.80 -19.38
CA GLY A 116 -2.70 -9.73 -20.32
C GLY A 116 -2.18 -8.37 -19.87
N VAL A 117 -2.08 -7.42 -20.80
CA VAL A 117 -1.66 -6.05 -20.47
C VAL A 117 -2.81 -5.36 -19.73
N THR A 118 -2.62 -5.09 -18.43
CA THR A 118 -3.65 -4.47 -17.59
C THR A 118 -3.93 -3.01 -17.97
N ALA A 119 -5.07 -2.46 -17.53
CA ALA A 119 -5.45 -1.08 -17.82
C ALA A 119 -4.46 -0.08 -17.23
N ALA A 120 -3.83 -0.37 -16.09
CA ALA A 120 -2.81 0.49 -15.49
C ALA A 120 -1.64 0.75 -16.46
N SER A 121 -1.02 -0.32 -16.99
CA SER A 121 0.08 -0.20 -17.95
C SER A 121 -0.39 0.42 -19.27
N SER A 122 -1.58 0.04 -19.73
CA SER A 122 -2.15 0.54 -20.99
C SER A 122 -2.47 2.04 -20.94
N CYS A 123 -3.00 2.53 -19.83
CA CYS A 123 -3.27 3.95 -19.66
C CYS A 123 -1.97 4.74 -19.44
N ALA A 124 -1.03 4.18 -18.69
CA ALA A 124 0.27 4.80 -18.44
C ALA A 124 1.07 5.02 -19.74
N SER A 125 1.06 4.06 -20.66
CA SER A 125 1.76 4.17 -21.95
C SER A 125 1.20 5.27 -22.87
N LEU A 126 -0.04 5.69 -22.66
CA LEU A 126 -0.67 6.79 -23.40
C LEU A 126 -0.34 8.17 -22.85
N VAL A 127 0.22 8.26 -21.63
CA VAL A 127 0.44 9.54 -20.93
C VAL A 127 1.87 9.81 -20.52
N GLY A 128 2.80 8.86 -20.74
CA GLY A 128 4.22 9.04 -20.44
C GLY A 128 4.76 7.96 -19.51
N ALA A 129 5.22 8.35 -18.33
CA ALA A 129 5.85 7.46 -17.35
C ALA A 129 5.34 7.67 -15.91
N PRO A 130 4.01 7.63 -15.67
CA PRO A 130 3.48 7.90 -14.34
C PRO A 130 3.72 6.76 -13.34
N LEU A 131 3.97 5.53 -13.80
CA LEU A 131 4.10 4.33 -12.94
C LEU A 131 5.55 3.90 -12.69
N THR A 132 6.53 4.80 -12.84
CA THR A 132 7.96 4.47 -12.64
C THR A 132 8.36 4.32 -11.17
N HIS A 133 7.62 4.96 -10.25
CA HIS A 133 7.78 4.80 -8.81
C HIS A 133 6.72 3.84 -8.25
N ASP A 134 6.82 3.54 -6.95
CA ASP A 134 5.84 2.77 -6.20
C ASP A 134 4.41 3.24 -6.50
N PHE A 135 3.57 2.29 -6.92
CA PHE A 135 2.18 2.54 -7.25
C PHE A 135 1.27 1.44 -6.70
N CYS A 136 -0.01 1.75 -6.56
CA CYS A 136 -1.04 0.77 -6.26
C CYS A 136 -2.22 0.87 -7.23
N ALA A 137 -3.01 -0.19 -7.32
CA ALA A 137 -4.26 -0.22 -8.07
C ALA A 137 -5.42 -0.44 -7.11
N ILE A 138 -6.43 0.42 -7.17
CA ILE A 138 -7.60 0.36 -6.29
C ILE A 138 -8.87 0.43 -7.13
N SER A 139 -9.76 -0.55 -6.95
CA SER A 139 -11.12 -0.47 -7.50
C SER A 139 -12.01 0.37 -6.61
N LEU A 140 -12.81 1.27 -7.20
CA LEU A 140 -13.85 2.03 -6.51
C LEU A 140 -15.20 1.31 -6.50
N SER A 141 -15.27 0.05 -6.92
CA SER A 141 -16.49 -0.76 -6.85
C SER A 141 -16.70 -1.32 -5.45
N ASP A 142 -17.77 -0.91 -4.80
CA ASP A 142 -18.20 -1.39 -3.48
C ASP A 142 -19.22 -2.54 -3.54
N LEU A 143 -19.40 -3.15 -4.72
CA LEU A 143 -20.39 -4.22 -4.94
C LEU A 143 -20.13 -5.43 -4.03
N LEU A 144 -18.88 -5.85 -3.90
CA LEU A 144 -18.45 -6.98 -3.08
C LEU A 144 -17.45 -6.59 -1.98
N THR A 145 -17.02 -5.33 -1.96
CA THR A 145 -16.07 -4.81 -0.96
C THR A 145 -16.72 -3.66 -0.21
N PRO A 146 -16.93 -3.76 1.11
CA PRO A 146 -17.50 -2.66 1.88
C PRO A 146 -16.70 -1.37 1.72
N TRP A 147 -17.40 -0.25 1.51
CA TRP A 147 -16.77 1.06 1.31
C TRP A 147 -15.73 1.44 2.38
N PRO A 148 -15.91 1.17 3.70
CA PRO A 148 -14.88 1.46 4.71
C PRO A 148 -13.52 0.80 4.43
N VAL A 149 -13.51 -0.37 3.79
CA VAL A 149 -12.26 -1.06 3.40
C VAL A 149 -11.60 -0.32 2.24
N ILE A 150 -12.36 0.11 1.24
CA ILE A 150 -11.87 0.89 0.10
C ILE A 150 -11.34 2.25 0.58
N ALA A 151 -12.11 2.95 1.41
CA ALA A 151 -11.74 4.22 2.02
C ALA A 151 -10.42 4.12 2.80
N ARG A 152 -10.22 3.04 3.58
CA ARG A 152 -8.96 2.80 4.29
C ARG A 152 -7.78 2.58 3.33
N ARG A 153 -7.98 1.86 2.23
CA ARG A 153 -6.94 1.65 1.20
C ARG A 153 -6.57 2.97 0.50
N LEU A 154 -7.55 3.79 0.15
CA LEU A 154 -7.33 5.10 -0.46
C LEU A 154 -6.56 6.03 0.49
N GLU A 155 -6.96 6.10 1.76
CA GLU A 155 -6.28 6.90 2.78
C GLU A 155 -4.82 6.44 2.98
N ALA A 156 -4.60 5.12 3.05
CA ALA A 156 -3.26 4.55 3.19
C ALA A 156 -2.37 4.86 1.96
N ALA A 157 -2.90 4.71 0.75
CA ALA A 157 -2.18 5.02 -0.48
C ALA A 157 -1.81 6.50 -0.57
N ALA A 158 -2.74 7.39 -0.22
CA ALA A 158 -2.50 8.83 -0.18
C ALA A 158 -1.44 9.21 0.86
N ARG A 159 -1.58 8.70 2.10
CA ARG A 159 -0.64 8.96 3.20
C ARG A 159 0.76 8.44 2.92
N ALA A 160 0.89 7.27 2.28
CA ALA A 160 2.18 6.63 2.00
C ALA A 160 2.82 7.07 0.67
N ASP A 161 2.34 8.18 0.10
CA ASP A 161 2.90 8.79 -1.10
C ASP A 161 2.87 7.91 -2.38
N PHE A 162 1.94 6.97 -2.51
CA PHE A 162 1.85 6.12 -3.70
C PHE A 162 1.25 6.87 -4.90
N VAL A 163 1.75 6.57 -6.11
CA VAL A 163 0.99 6.78 -7.34
C VAL A 163 -0.20 5.81 -7.31
N THR A 164 -1.41 6.26 -7.65
CA THR A 164 -2.61 5.42 -7.50
C THR A 164 -3.39 5.32 -8.80
N VAL A 165 -3.58 4.10 -9.29
CA VAL A 165 -4.45 3.80 -10.43
C VAL A 165 -5.84 3.41 -9.95
N LEU A 166 -6.86 4.19 -10.31
CA LEU A 166 -8.24 3.92 -9.96
C LEU A 166 -8.96 3.15 -11.07
N TYR A 167 -9.52 2.00 -10.69
CA TYR A 167 -10.36 1.15 -11.52
C TYR A 167 -11.83 1.32 -11.16
N ASN A 168 -12.70 1.05 -12.13
CA ASN A 168 -14.16 1.13 -11.97
C ASN A 168 -14.62 2.47 -11.33
N PRO A 169 -14.07 3.62 -11.78
CA PRO A 169 -14.10 4.85 -11.01
C PRO A 169 -15.50 5.45 -10.86
N ARG A 170 -16.39 5.19 -11.83
CA ARG A 170 -17.74 5.70 -11.83
C ARG A 170 -18.68 4.74 -12.54
N SER A 171 -19.88 4.57 -11.99
CA SER A 171 -21.01 3.91 -12.66
C SER A 171 -22.26 4.78 -12.51
N SER A 172 -23.30 4.50 -13.29
CA SER A 172 -24.59 5.20 -13.19
C SER A 172 -25.20 5.15 -11.78
N ARG A 173 -24.89 4.10 -11.00
CA ARG A 173 -25.35 3.93 -9.61
C ARG A 173 -24.44 4.55 -8.56
N ARG A 174 -23.22 4.96 -8.93
CA ARG A 174 -22.11 5.28 -8.01
C ARG A 174 -21.34 6.54 -8.43
N PRO A 175 -21.96 7.75 -8.37
CA PRO A 175 -21.27 8.98 -8.74
C PRO A 175 -20.38 9.56 -7.62
N ARG A 176 -20.57 9.14 -6.35
CA ARG A 176 -19.92 9.79 -5.19
C ARG A 176 -18.53 9.22 -4.86
N GLN A 177 -18.25 7.97 -5.20
CA GLN A 177 -17.03 7.26 -4.80
C GLN A 177 -15.77 7.96 -5.33
N ILE A 178 -15.79 8.47 -6.56
CA ILE A 178 -14.67 9.23 -7.13
C ILE A 178 -14.42 10.56 -6.39
N LEU A 179 -15.49 11.25 -5.98
CA LEU A 179 -15.38 12.50 -5.21
C LEU A 179 -14.80 12.22 -3.82
N GLU A 180 -15.29 11.16 -3.17
CA GLU A 180 -14.78 10.71 -1.88
C GLU A 180 -13.31 10.25 -1.96
N ALA A 181 -12.90 9.63 -3.06
CA ALA A 181 -11.51 9.28 -3.31
C ALA A 181 -10.66 10.55 -3.44
N ARG A 182 -11.08 11.51 -4.28
CA ARG A 182 -10.41 12.81 -4.42
C ARG A 182 -10.22 13.50 -3.07
N ASP A 183 -11.30 13.62 -2.29
CA ASP A 183 -11.29 14.36 -1.03
C ASP A 183 -10.38 13.71 0.03
N ARG A 184 -10.12 12.40 -0.05
CA ARG A 184 -9.11 11.72 0.79
C ARG A 184 -7.69 12.04 0.34
N PHE A 185 -7.43 11.99 -0.97
CA PHE A 185 -6.12 12.35 -1.50
C PHE A 185 -5.78 13.81 -1.21
N LEU A 186 -6.74 14.74 -1.33
CA LEU A 186 -6.56 16.17 -1.03
C LEU A 186 -6.15 16.47 0.43
N ARG A 187 -6.31 15.52 1.37
CA ARG A 187 -5.81 15.69 2.75
C ARG A 187 -4.30 15.51 2.87
N HIS A 188 -3.67 14.85 1.89
CA HIS A 188 -2.26 14.45 1.91
C HIS A 188 -1.48 14.90 0.66
N ARG A 189 -2.16 15.55 -0.29
CA ARG A 189 -1.64 15.88 -1.62
C ARG A 189 -1.94 17.32 -1.98
N ASP A 190 -1.02 17.91 -2.75
CA ASP A 190 -1.25 19.20 -3.38
C ASP A 190 -2.45 19.10 -4.36
N PRO A 191 -3.42 20.03 -4.33
CA PRO A 191 -4.54 20.04 -5.28
C PRO A 191 -4.11 20.06 -6.76
N ALA A 192 -2.95 20.62 -7.08
CA ALA A 192 -2.36 20.66 -8.42
C ALA A 192 -1.62 19.37 -8.82
N THR A 193 -1.59 18.35 -7.96
CA THR A 193 -0.99 17.04 -8.26
C THR A 193 -1.56 16.51 -9.59
N PRO A 194 -0.72 16.13 -10.58
CA PRO A 194 -1.22 15.68 -11.88
C PRO A 194 -2.05 14.42 -11.79
N VAL A 195 -3.14 14.38 -12.56
CA VAL A 195 -4.00 13.21 -12.76
C VAL A 195 -4.19 12.97 -14.25
N ALA A 196 -3.97 11.74 -14.69
CA ALA A 196 -4.38 11.29 -16.02
C ALA A 196 -5.74 10.61 -15.95
N VAL A 197 -6.68 11.03 -16.79
CA VAL A 197 -7.99 10.40 -16.99
C VAL A 197 -7.99 9.79 -18.39
N VAL A 198 -8.00 8.46 -18.46
CA VAL A 198 -7.90 7.72 -19.72
C VAL A 198 -9.15 6.88 -19.91
N GLN A 199 -9.91 7.18 -20.96
CA GLN A 199 -11.11 6.46 -21.36
C GLN A 199 -10.80 5.54 -22.52
N ALA A 200 -11.25 4.29 -22.44
CA ALA A 200 -11.22 3.33 -23.54
C ALA A 200 -9.84 3.19 -24.22
N ALA A 201 -8.76 3.12 -23.42
CA ALA A 201 -7.39 2.93 -23.90
C ALA A 201 -7.29 1.81 -24.95
N TYR A 202 -6.68 2.12 -26.09
CA TYR A 202 -6.53 1.27 -27.26
C TYR A 202 -7.86 0.70 -27.78
N ARG A 203 -8.94 1.47 -27.72
CA ARG A 203 -10.26 1.10 -28.28
C ARG A 203 -10.87 2.28 -29.02
N PRO A 204 -11.91 2.05 -29.85
CA PRO A 204 -12.71 3.15 -30.39
C PRO A 204 -13.26 4.03 -29.27
N ARG A 205 -13.15 5.36 -29.45
CA ARG A 205 -13.45 6.40 -28.43
C ARG A 205 -12.40 6.52 -27.32
N GLU A 206 -11.16 6.14 -27.59
CA GLU A 206 -10.02 6.52 -26.74
C GLU A 206 -10.02 8.04 -26.51
N ALA A 207 -9.94 8.44 -25.25
CA ALA A 207 -9.77 9.84 -24.87
C ALA A 207 -8.82 9.93 -23.68
N VAL A 208 -7.88 10.87 -23.76
CA VAL A 208 -6.87 11.11 -22.73
C VAL A 208 -6.98 12.56 -22.30
N VAL A 209 -7.15 12.77 -21.00
CA VAL A 209 -7.16 14.11 -20.38
C VAL A 209 -6.15 14.12 -19.25
N LEU A 210 -5.18 15.03 -19.34
CA LEU A 210 -4.34 15.40 -18.20
C LEU A 210 -4.99 16.56 -17.46
N THR A 211 -5.17 16.39 -16.16
CA THR A 211 -5.83 17.34 -15.27
C THR A 211 -5.13 17.35 -13.91
N THR A 212 -5.73 17.99 -12.91
CA THR A 212 -5.24 18.06 -11.53
C THR A 212 -6.05 17.16 -10.61
N LEU A 213 -5.54 16.94 -9.39
CA LEU A 213 -6.26 16.24 -8.34
C LEU A 213 -7.55 16.96 -7.97
N ALA A 214 -7.56 18.30 -7.93
CA ALA A 214 -8.77 19.08 -7.66
C ALA A 214 -9.90 18.79 -8.68
N ASP A 215 -9.52 18.68 -9.95
CA ASP A 215 -10.44 18.66 -11.09
C ASP A 215 -10.65 17.25 -11.67
N MET A 216 -10.08 16.21 -11.04
CA MET A 216 -10.07 14.83 -11.57
C MET A 216 -11.45 14.21 -11.82
N ALA A 217 -12.50 14.78 -11.23
CA ALA A 217 -13.87 14.27 -11.29
C ALA A 217 -14.80 15.07 -12.23
N ASP A 218 -14.31 16.17 -12.81
CA ASP A 218 -15.14 17.13 -13.54
C ASP A 218 -15.43 16.71 -14.99
N GLY A 219 -14.67 15.75 -15.53
CA GLY A 219 -14.82 15.21 -16.89
C GLY A 219 -15.81 14.04 -17.02
N ASP A 220 -15.93 13.52 -18.25
CA ASP A 220 -16.74 12.33 -18.56
C ASP A 220 -16.06 11.04 -18.08
N VAL A 221 -16.14 10.79 -16.77
CA VAL A 221 -15.64 9.56 -16.15
C VAL A 221 -16.73 8.48 -16.21
N THR A 222 -16.43 7.38 -16.90
CA THR A 222 -17.37 6.25 -17.09
C THR A 222 -16.78 4.94 -16.56
N MET A 223 -17.50 3.82 -16.75
CA MET A 223 -16.98 2.49 -16.40
C MET A 223 -15.80 2.04 -17.28
N LEU A 224 -15.57 2.71 -18.43
CA LEU A 224 -14.45 2.44 -19.34
C LEU A 224 -13.26 3.37 -19.09
N THR A 225 -13.29 4.12 -17.98
CA THR A 225 -12.25 5.08 -17.62
C THR A 225 -11.35 4.50 -16.52
N SER A 226 -10.06 4.76 -16.60
CA SER A 226 -9.10 4.59 -15.50
C SER A 226 -8.45 5.93 -15.21
N LEU A 227 -8.16 6.19 -13.93
CA LEU A 227 -7.46 7.40 -13.51
C LEU A 227 -6.11 7.04 -12.92
N ILE A 228 -5.09 7.84 -13.20
CA ILE A 228 -3.76 7.71 -12.59
C ILE A 228 -3.48 8.98 -11.81
N ILE A 229 -3.53 8.90 -10.49
CA ILE A 229 -3.21 10.00 -9.58
C ILE A 229 -1.71 9.97 -9.30
N GLY A 230 -1.01 11.05 -9.62
CA GLY A 230 0.41 11.21 -9.33
C GLY A 230 0.71 11.20 -7.83
N ASN A 231 1.98 11.01 -7.52
CA ASN A 231 2.51 11.22 -6.17
C ASN A 231 3.12 12.63 -6.03
N SER A 232 3.74 12.90 -4.87
CA SER A 232 4.32 14.21 -4.55
C SER A 232 5.40 14.69 -5.52
N SER A 233 6.08 13.77 -6.22
CA SER A 233 7.14 14.08 -7.19
C SER A 233 6.67 14.08 -8.64
N SER A 234 5.41 13.72 -8.88
CA SER A 234 4.83 13.65 -10.22
C SER A 234 4.62 15.04 -10.80
N PHE A 235 4.94 15.20 -12.09
CA PHE A 235 4.65 16.44 -12.82
C PHE A 235 4.07 16.13 -14.20
N ALA A 236 3.33 17.10 -14.75
CA ALA A 236 2.92 17.10 -16.15
C ALA A 236 3.69 18.19 -16.91
N ARG A 237 4.28 17.85 -18.06
CA ARG A 237 5.02 18.78 -18.92
C ARG A 237 4.93 18.33 -20.38
N GLU A 238 4.73 19.27 -21.30
CA GLU A 238 4.58 18.98 -22.74
C GLU A 238 3.59 17.84 -23.06
N GLY A 239 2.47 17.77 -22.32
CA GLY A 239 1.47 16.71 -22.52
C GLY A 239 1.87 15.33 -21.98
N LEU A 240 2.98 15.21 -21.25
CA LEU A 240 3.43 13.98 -20.62
C LEU A 240 3.36 14.10 -19.10
N MET A 241 2.83 13.06 -18.45
CA MET A 241 2.88 12.85 -17.01
C MET A 241 4.07 11.94 -16.67
N VAL A 242 4.93 12.42 -15.78
CA VAL A 242 6.16 11.72 -15.38
C VAL A 242 6.24 11.68 -13.86
N THR A 243 6.51 10.48 -13.34
CA THR A 243 6.91 10.28 -11.95
C THR A 243 8.41 9.94 -11.95
N PRO A 244 9.29 10.86 -11.54
CA PRO A 244 10.73 10.64 -11.60
C PRO A 244 11.16 9.46 -10.72
N ARG A 245 12.08 8.64 -11.22
CA ARG A 245 12.71 7.56 -10.44
C ARG A 245 13.69 8.06 -9.37
N GLY A 246 13.95 9.37 -9.30
CA GLY A 246 14.92 9.97 -8.39
C GLY A 246 16.34 10.13 -8.95
N TYR A 247 16.60 9.85 -10.24
CA TYR A 247 17.93 10.09 -10.85
C TYR A 247 18.41 11.53 -10.65
N ALA A 248 17.51 12.50 -10.77
CA ALA A 248 17.82 13.92 -10.57
C ALA A 248 18.30 14.24 -9.15
N ALA A 249 17.95 13.45 -8.14
CA ALA A 249 18.45 13.62 -6.77
C ALA A 249 19.92 13.19 -6.64
N LYS A 250 20.40 12.35 -7.57
CA LYS A 250 21.73 11.75 -7.50
C LYS A 250 22.71 12.26 -8.57
N TYR A 251 22.19 12.53 -9.75
CA TYR A 251 22.98 12.91 -10.92
C TYR A 251 22.47 14.25 -11.46
N ASP A 252 23.39 15.04 -11.99
CA ASP A 252 23.04 16.07 -12.95
C ASP A 252 22.59 15.38 -14.25
N LEU A 253 21.39 15.71 -14.71
CA LEU A 253 20.81 15.05 -15.89
C LEU A 253 21.43 15.56 -17.21
N ALA A 254 22.19 16.67 -17.19
CA ALA A 254 22.81 17.23 -18.38
C ALA A 254 24.11 16.49 -18.75
N ASP A 255 24.94 16.16 -17.76
CA ASP A 255 26.26 15.55 -17.99
C ASP A 255 26.46 14.19 -17.28
N GLY A 256 25.50 13.77 -16.45
CA GLY A 256 25.55 12.51 -15.71
C GLY A 256 26.49 12.52 -14.50
N ALA A 257 27.07 13.66 -14.15
CA ALA A 257 27.93 13.80 -12.98
C ALA A 257 27.13 13.58 -11.69
N THR A 258 27.74 12.96 -10.69
CA THR A 258 27.10 12.82 -9.37
C THR A 258 27.02 14.17 -8.66
N ARG A 259 25.90 14.41 -7.99
CA ARG A 259 25.75 15.58 -7.13
C ARG A 259 26.72 15.52 -5.94
N PRO A 260 27.10 16.67 -5.35
CA PRO A 260 27.94 16.69 -4.16
C PRO A 260 27.37 15.81 -3.04
N GLY A 261 28.20 14.95 -2.45
CA GLY A 261 27.80 14.00 -1.40
C GLY A 261 27.23 12.67 -1.92
N GLU A 262 27.04 12.53 -3.24
CA GLU A 262 26.55 11.30 -3.88
C GLU A 262 27.66 10.56 -4.62
N ALA A 263 27.51 9.24 -4.74
CA ALA A 263 28.46 8.38 -5.43
C ALA A 263 27.76 7.33 -6.32
N PRO A 264 28.28 6.99 -7.51
CA PRO A 264 27.66 5.99 -8.37
C PRO A 264 27.55 4.63 -7.66
N ARG A 265 26.46 3.89 -7.90
CA ARG A 265 26.19 2.54 -7.31
C ARG A 265 26.09 2.47 -5.78
N VAL A 266 26.22 3.59 -5.07
CA VAL A 266 25.89 3.71 -3.63
C VAL A 266 24.41 4.10 -3.47
N SER A 267 23.73 3.74 -2.38
CA SER A 267 22.39 4.29 -2.10
C SER A 267 22.43 5.82 -2.00
N LEU A 268 21.29 6.49 -2.17
CA LEU A 268 21.20 7.93 -1.93
C LEU A 268 21.73 8.25 -0.53
N SER A 269 22.40 9.40 -0.37
CA SER A 269 22.75 9.93 0.95
C SER A 269 21.51 10.24 1.81
N SER A 270 20.32 10.31 1.21
CA SER A 270 19.02 10.35 1.87
C SER A 270 18.32 8.98 2.00
N GLY A 271 18.98 7.90 1.56
CA GLY A 271 18.50 6.52 1.73
C GLY A 271 18.54 6.08 3.20
N LEU A 272 18.28 4.80 3.49
CA LEU A 272 18.08 4.31 4.86
C LEU A 272 19.21 4.73 5.84
N ASP A 273 20.47 4.49 5.50
CA ASP A 273 21.60 4.78 6.40
C ASP A 273 21.80 6.29 6.61
N GLY A 274 21.54 7.08 5.59
CA GLY A 274 21.63 8.52 5.64
C GLY A 274 20.47 9.16 6.39
N TRP A 275 19.26 8.67 6.17
CA TRP A 275 18.07 9.04 6.95
C TRP A 275 18.25 8.66 8.43
N ARG A 276 18.77 7.46 8.74
CA ARG A 276 19.15 7.07 10.12
C ARG A 276 20.22 7.98 10.72
N ARG A 277 21.19 8.43 9.92
CA ARG A 277 22.18 9.44 10.37
C ARG A 277 21.51 10.77 10.69
N GLN A 278 20.61 11.25 9.83
CA GLN A 278 19.85 12.48 10.06
C GLN A 278 18.97 12.39 11.31
N LEU A 279 18.30 11.25 11.53
CA LEU A 279 17.52 11.00 12.74
C LEU A 279 18.39 11.13 13.99
N ARG A 280 19.58 10.53 13.99
CA ARG A 280 20.54 10.64 15.09
C ARG A 280 21.00 12.07 15.32
N GLU A 281 21.45 12.76 14.27
CA GLU A 281 21.91 14.15 14.35
C GLU A 281 20.81 15.08 14.85
N GLN A 282 19.57 14.92 14.38
CA GLN A 282 18.44 15.72 14.82
C GLN A 282 18.06 15.40 16.27
N ALA A 283 18.08 14.12 16.66
CA ALA A 283 17.79 13.71 18.03
C ALA A 283 18.86 14.21 19.02
N ALA A 284 20.14 14.22 18.62
CA ALA A 284 21.22 14.79 19.42
C ALA A 284 21.08 16.31 19.59
N ARG A 285 20.62 17.02 18.55
CA ARG A 285 20.45 18.49 18.60
C ARG A 285 19.18 18.94 19.34
N GLU A 286 18.05 18.30 19.09
CA GLU A 286 16.72 18.80 19.49
C GLU A 286 15.89 17.77 20.28
N GLY A 287 16.39 16.54 20.47
CA GLY A 287 15.71 15.46 21.18
C GLY A 287 14.85 14.56 20.29
N ILE A 288 14.46 13.41 20.85
CA ILE A 288 13.76 12.32 20.13
C ILE A 288 12.42 12.79 19.54
N ASP A 289 11.62 13.55 20.30
CA ASP A 289 10.30 14.03 19.84
C ASP A 289 10.42 14.99 18.64
N ALA A 290 11.41 15.89 18.66
CA ALA A 290 11.66 16.81 17.56
C ALA A 290 12.18 16.09 16.31
N ALA A 291 13.06 15.09 16.49
CA ALA A 291 13.56 14.27 15.40
C ALA A 291 12.45 13.44 14.71
N ALA A 292 11.58 12.80 15.50
CA ALA A 292 10.42 12.07 15.00
C ALA A 292 9.52 12.98 14.15
N LEU A 293 9.23 14.18 14.65
CA LEU A 293 8.40 15.16 13.93
C LEU A 293 9.07 15.68 12.66
N ALA A 294 10.34 16.09 12.74
CA ALA A 294 11.06 16.73 11.64
C ALA A 294 11.25 15.80 10.43
N LEU A 295 11.44 14.50 10.69
CA LEU A 295 11.74 13.51 9.66
C LEU A 295 10.56 12.55 9.39
N SER A 296 9.38 12.87 9.93
CA SER A 296 8.16 12.04 9.82
C SER A 296 8.40 10.57 10.19
N ALA A 297 9.22 10.35 11.21
CA ALA A 297 9.59 9.04 11.72
C ALA A 297 8.76 8.66 12.96
N SER A 298 8.56 7.37 13.19
CA SER A 298 8.07 6.89 14.48
C SER A 298 9.16 7.03 15.55
N HIS A 299 8.75 7.07 16.83
CA HIS A 299 9.71 7.09 17.93
C HIS A 299 10.62 5.85 17.90
N SER A 300 10.10 4.69 17.46
CA SER A 300 10.88 3.46 17.32
C SER A 300 12.01 3.63 16.31
N GLN A 301 11.71 4.22 15.15
CA GLN A 301 12.72 4.46 14.12
C GLN A 301 13.84 5.39 14.59
N VAL A 302 13.51 6.41 15.41
CA VAL A 302 14.51 7.30 16.01
C VAL A 302 15.39 6.53 17.01
N LEU A 303 14.77 5.74 17.90
CA LEU A 303 15.47 5.00 18.95
C LEU A 303 16.35 3.87 18.38
N ASP A 304 15.87 3.15 17.36
CA ASP A 304 16.66 2.15 16.65
C ASP A 304 17.88 2.77 15.98
N ALA A 305 17.70 3.91 15.31
CA ALA A 305 18.81 4.62 14.68
C ALA A 305 19.89 5.01 15.70
N LEU A 306 19.49 5.45 16.90
CA LEU A 306 20.42 5.79 17.99
C LEU A 306 21.11 4.55 18.57
N ALA A 307 20.39 3.43 18.73
CA ALA A 307 20.92 2.19 19.32
C ALA A 307 22.04 1.56 18.48
N GLU A 308 22.05 1.74 17.16
CA GLU A 308 23.00 1.09 16.25
C GLU A 308 24.46 1.55 16.40
N THR A 309 24.72 2.73 16.96
CA THR A 309 26.08 3.32 16.92
C THR A 309 26.76 3.52 18.26
N GLY A 310 26.02 3.46 19.38
CA GLY A 310 26.59 3.43 20.74
C GLY A 310 27.53 4.60 21.11
N ALA A 311 27.58 5.67 20.32
CA ALA A 311 28.62 6.70 20.37
C ALA A 311 28.12 8.16 20.40
N ASP A 312 26.82 8.38 20.60
CA ASP A 312 26.21 9.72 20.65
C ASP A 312 25.86 10.13 22.11
N ASP A 313 25.53 11.41 22.34
CA ASP A 313 25.14 11.98 23.66
C ASP A 313 23.96 11.25 24.35
N LEU A 314 23.26 10.39 23.60
CA LEU A 314 22.20 9.50 24.05
C LEU A 314 22.64 8.04 23.89
N ASN A 315 22.78 7.33 25.00
CA ASN A 315 23.00 5.88 24.98
C ASN A 315 21.64 5.16 25.01
N VAL A 316 21.26 4.56 23.87
CA VAL A 316 19.97 3.87 23.69
C VAL A 316 20.18 2.36 23.67
N THR A 317 19.39 1.64 24.46
CA THR A 317 19.45 0.17 24.54
C THR A 317 18.04 -0.41 24.43
N LEU A 318 17.82 -1.31 23.48
CA LEU A 318 16.60 -2.11 23.39
C LEU A 318 16.59 -3.14 24.54
N ALA A 319 15.55 -3.12 25.36
CA ALA A 319 15.40 -4.05 26.47
C ALA A 319 14.88 -5.41 25.97
N PRO A 320 15.52 -6.53 26.37
CA PRO A 320 15.05 -7.87 26.00
C PRO A 320 13.72 -8.22 26.70
N ASP A 321 13.49 -7.66 27.89
CA ASP A 321 12.23 -7.79 28.64
C ASP A 321 11.68 -6.39 28.97
N SER A 322 10.54 -6.07 28.35
CA SER A 322 9.85 -4.80 28.59
C SER A 322 9.27 -4.70 30.01
N ARG A 323 8.90 -5.82 30.64
CA ARG A 323 8.32 -5.83 31.99
C ARG A 323 9.37 -5.50 33.03
N GLU A 324 10.54 -6.13 32.93
CA GLU A 324 11.65 -5.85 33.82
C GLU A 324 12.08 -4.37 33.74
N LEU A 325 12.12 -3.81 32.53
CA LEU A 325 12.41 -2.38 32.33
C LEU A 325 11.42 -1.47 33.06
N LEU A 326 10.13 -1.76 32.96
CA LEU A 326 9.09 -0.99 33.63
C LEU A 326 9.23 -1.05 35.15
N GLU A 327 9.34 -2.26 35.72
CA GLU A 327 9.46 -2.43 37.17
C GLU A 327 10.65 -1.65 37.72
N ARG A 328 11.79 -1.70 37.02
CA ARG A 328 12.97 -0.91 37.38
C ARG A 328 12.72 0.59 37.28
N ALA A 329 12.07 1.06 36.21
CA ALA A 329 11.78 2.49 36.02
C ALA A 329 10.87 3.07 37.12
N LEU A 330 9.92 2.27 37.63
CA LEU A 330 9.03 2.67 38.74
C LEU A 330 9.75 2.82 40.08
N THR A 331 10.97 2.25 40.23
CA THR A 331 11.77 2.40 41.45
C THR A 331 12.64 3.67 41.46
N TRP A 332 12.63 4.49 40.41
CA TRP A 332 13.44 5.71 40.38
C TRP A 332 12.88 6.77 41.35
N GLU A 333 13.77 7.36 42.15
CA GLU A 333 13.44 8.33 43.21
C GLU A 333 12.62 9.54 42.70
N ASP A 334 12.90 9.98 41.47
CA ASP A 334 12.23 11.09 40.78
C ASP A 334 11.54 10.62 39.47
N ALA A 335 10.98 9.40 39.43
CA ALA A 335 10.28 8.89 38.26
C ALA A 335 9.09 9.80 37.89
N ARG A 336 9.01 10.20 36.62
CA ARG A 336 7.88 10.96 36.07
C ARG A 336 7.36 10.25 34.84
N LEU A 337 6.06 10.02 34.82
CA LEU A 337 5.35 9.59 33.63
C LEU A 337 5.06 10.80 32.75
N ARG A 338 5.47 10.76 31.49
CA ARG A 338 5.03 11.71 30.48
C ARG A 338 4.10 11.02 29.47
N LEU A 339 2.87 11.50 29.42
CA LEU A 339 1.89 11.16 28.41
C LEU A 339 1.78 12.35 27.45
N SER A 340 2.34 12.22 26.26
CA SER A 340 2.20 13.24 25.21
C SER A 340 1.02 12.87 24.32
N ALA A 341 0.04 13.75 24.19
CA ALA A 341 -0.89 13.66 23.06
C ALA A 341 -0.16 14.16 21.81
N THR A 342 -0.45 13.60 20.64
CA THR A 342 0.08 14.09 19.37
C THR A 342 -0.34 15.55 19.17
N GLY A 343 0.60 16.48 19.41
CA GLY A 343 0.40 17.93 19.31
C GLY A 343 0.51 18.65 20.66
N GLN A 344 1.55 19.49 20.79
CA GLN A 344 1.81 20.63 21.71
C GLN A 344 1.38 20.57 23.20
N GLY A 345 0.75 19.49 23.67
CA GLY A 345 0.23 19.31 25.03
C GLY A 345 0.53 17.91 25.55
N GLY A 346 0.86 17.83 26.84
CA GLY A 346 1.16 16.58 27.51
C GLY A 346 0.88 16.66 29.00
N VAL A 347 0.66 15.50 29.61
CA VAL A 347 0.49 15.36 31.05
C VAL A 347 1.79 14.79 31.61
N THR A 348 2.35 15.45 32.61
CA THR A 348 3.45 14.90 33.41
C THR A 348 2.91 14.54 34.79
N ILE A 349 3.11 13.29 35.19
CA ILE A 349 2.64 12.74 36.46
C ILE A 349 3.84 12.25 37.25
N ASP A 350 3.92 12.63 38.53
CA ASP A 350 4.93 12.09 39.43
C ASP A 350 4.59 10.63 39.78
N LEU A 351 5.55 9.73 39.57
CA LEU A 351 5.43 8.30 39.84
C LEU A 351 6.20 7.86 41.08
N ALA A 352 6.89 8.77 41.78
CA ALA A 352 7.72 8.41 42.93
C ALA A 352 6.94 7.57 43.96
N GLY A 353 7.37 6.32 44.16
CA GLY A 353 6.78 5.38 45.11
C GLY A 353 5.48 4.68 44.65
N GLN A 354 5.01 4.89 43.42
CA GLN A 354 3.85 4.17 42.88
C GLN A 354 4.21 2.76 42.41
N ARG A 355 3.24 1.84 42.43
CA ARG A 355 3.40 0.46 41.92
C ARG A 355 2.45 0.22 40.76
N ALA A 356 2.94 -0.46 39.73
CA ALA A 356 2.08 -1.03 38.72
C ALA A 356 1.47 -2.35 39.22
N ARG A 357 0.23 -2.62 38.84
CA ARG A 357 -0.46 -3.89 39.05
C ARG A 357 -1.06 -4.38 37.75
N GLU A 358 -1.23 -5.69 37.64
CA GLU A 358 -1.86 -6.32 36.49
C GLU A 358 -3.36 -6.51 36.72
N ASP A 359 -4.13 -6.36 35.65
CA ASP A 359 -5.55 -6.68 35.59
C ASP A 359 -5.85 -7.28 34.20
N GLY A 360 -5.75 -8.61 34.11
CA GLY A 360 -5.78 -9.33 32.83
C GLY A 360 -4.63 -8.89 31.91
N ASP A 361 -4.97 -8.41 30.72
CA ASP A 361 -4.02 -7.90 29.73
C ASP A 361 -3.63 -6.42 29.94
N ARG A 362 -4.09 -5.81 31.04
CA ARG A 362 -3.83 -4.40 31.33
C ARG A 362 -2.80 -4.22 32.42
N LEU A 363 -1.89 -3.28 32.19
CA LEU A 363 -1.05 -2.69 33.21
C LEU A 363 -1.76 -1.47 33.79
N ILE A 364 -1.93 -1.44 35.11
CA ILE A 364 -2.56 -0.34 35.83
C ILE A 364 -1.54 0.32 36.76
N ILE A 365 -1.38 1.64 36.62
CA ILE A 365 -0.63 2.48 37.55
C ILE A 365 -1.63 3.40 38.23
N ASP A 366 -1.81 3.23 39.53
CA ASP A 366 -2.72 4.02 40.36
C ASP A 366 -1.93 5.11 41.10
N GLY A 367 -2.51 6.31 41.22
CA GLY A 367 -1.99 7.37 42.09
C GLY A 367 -3.12 8.17 42.74
N ALA A 368 -2.76 9.21 43.51
CA ALA A 368 -3.73 10.03 44.21
C ALA A 368 -4.59 10.85 43.22
N GLY A 369 -5.77 10.33 42.87
CA GLY A 369 -6.73 10.99 41.99
C GLY A 369 -6.53 10.76 40.48
N TRP A 370 -5.67 9.81 40.10
CA TRP A 370 -5.44 9.47 38.70
C TRP A 370 -5.16 7.97 38.53
N ARG A 371 -5.42 7.45 37.33
CA ARG A 371 -5.12 6.09 36.92
C ARG A 371 -4.63 6.09 35.48
N VAL A 372 -3.60 5.31 35.20
CA VAL A 372 -3.16 4.99 33.85
C VAL A 372 -3.40 3.51 33.59
N GLU A 373 -4.12 3.22 32.51
CA GLU A 373 -4.36 1.86 32.04
C GLU A 373 -3.71 1.69 30.66
N LEU A 374 -2.81 0.73 30.54
CA LEU A 374 -2.13 0.42 29.29
C LEU A 374 -2.43 -1.03 28.89
N PRO A 375 -2.92 -1.29 27.66
CA PRO A 375 -3.06 -2.66 27.16
C PRO A 375 -1.67 -3.24 26.88
N TRP A 376 -1.13 -4.01 27.82
CA TRP A 376 0.25 -4.47 27.80
C TRP A 376 0.63 -5.28 26.54
N PRO A 377 -0.25 -6.12 25.96
CA PRO A 377 0.03 -6.80 24.69
C PRO A 377 0.28 -5.86 23.49
N SER A 378 -0.05 -4.58 23.62
CA SER A 378 0.24 -3.57 22.60
C SER A 378 1.70 -3.13 22.63
N VAL A 379 2.42 -3.30 23.75
CA VAL A 379 3.84 -2.98 23.85
C VAL A 379 4.64 -4.02 23.07
N ARG A 380 5.40 -3.56 22.07
CA ARG A 380 6.26 -4.39 21.21
C ARG A 380 7.73 -4.16 21.48
N HIS A 381 8.11 -2.91 21.71
CA HIS A 381 9.49 -2.52 21.94
C HIS A 381 9.58 -1.66 23.20
N ALA A 382 10.67 -1.84 23.93
CA ALA A 382 10.96 -1.06 25.12
C ALA A 382 12.43 -0.65 25.10
N TYR A 383 12.71 0.64 25.25
CA TYR A 383 14.06 1.20 25.15
C TYR A 383 14.42 1.91 26.44
N LEU A 384 15.65 1.71 26.91
CA LEU A 384 16.31 2.58 27.86
C LEU A 384 17.11 3.64 27.10
N VAL A 385 16.92 4.90 27.44
CA VAL A 385 17.68 6.04 26.91
C VAL A 385 18.39 6.73 28.06
N ARG A 386 19.70 6.86 27.98
CA ARG A 386 20.53 7.55 28.98
C ARG A 386 21.14 8.80 28.38
N SER A 387 21.06 9.89 29.11
CA SER A 387 21.59 11.20 28.70
C SER A 387 22.23 11.93 29.87
N ALA A 388 22.98 12.99 29.59
CA ALA A 388 23.48 13.90 30.62
C ALA A 388 22.35 14.56 31.43
N ALA A 389 21.13 14.68 30.87
CA ALA A 389 19.96 15.27 31.51
C ALA A 389 19.16 14.29 32.38
N GLY A 390 19.49 13.00 32.34
CA GLY A 390 18.77 11.93 33.04
C GLY A 390 18.46 10.71 32.17
N ASP A 391 17.88 9.69 32.80
CA ASP A 391 17.50 8.44 32.14
C ASP A 391 16.00 8.44 31.81
N SER A 392 15.62 7.80 30.72
CA SER A 392 14.21 7.59 30.35
C SER A 392 13.98 6.20 29.77
N VAL A 393 12.76 5.71 29.89
CA VAL A 393 12.30 4.48 29.26
C VAL A 393 11.11 4.76 28.36
N TRP A 394 11.10 4.13 27.18
CA TRP A 394 10.11 4.32 26.14
C TRP A 394 9.49 2.98 25.79
N PHE A 395 8.15 2.90 25.79
CA PHE A 395 7.40 1.70 25.43
C PHE A 395 6.56 2.00 24.19
N GLN A 396 6.68 1.18 23.16
CA GLN A 396 6.12 1.47 21.84
C GLN A 396 5.26 0.34 21.30
N ASP A 397 4.31 0.69 20.44
CA ASP A 397 3.44 -0.27 19.76
C ASP A 397 4.07 -0.86 18.48
N VAL A 398 3.26 -1.62 17.74
CA VAL A 398 3.67 -2.27 16.47
C VAL A 398 3.94 -1.27 15.34
N ASP A 399 3.36 -0.08 15.41
CA ASP A 399 3.58 1.00 14.45
C ASP A 399 4.75 1.91 14.90
N GLY A 400 5.39 1.58 16.03
CA GLY A 400 6.49 2.32 16.63
C GLY A 400 6.07 3.61 17.33
N ALA A 401 4.77 3.80 17.58
CA ALA A 401 4.26 4.95 18.31
C ALA A 401 4.50 4.77 19.81
N ASN A 402 4.85 5.86 20.50
CA ASN A 402 5.10 5.84 21.93
C ASN A 402 3.79 5.70 22.73
N LEU A 403 3.68 4.60 23.48
CA LEU A 403 2.56 4.31 24.38
C LEU A 403 2.79 4.88 25.79
N LEU A 404 4.03 4.79 26.28
CA LEU A 404 4.38 5.17 27.65
C LEU A 404 5.84 5.66 27.71
N ARG A 405 6.08 6.79 28.38
CA ARG A 405 7.44 7.29 28.65
C ARG A 405 7.64 7.62 30.13
N ILE A 406 8.59 6.99 30.79
CA ILE A 406 8.98 7.31 32.17
C ILE A 406 10.38 7.93 32.16
N GLU A 407 10.59 9.04 32.85
CA GLU A 407 11.87 9.76 32.92
C GLU A 407 12.29 10.04 34.37
N CYS A 408 13.60 10.17 34.63
CA CYS A 408 14.12 10.68 35.90
C CYS A 408 15.28 11.65 35.65
N ARG A 409 15.51 12.59 36.57
CA ARG A 409 16.52 13.67 36.42
C ARG A 409 17.96 13.26 36.79
N ARG A 410 18.17 12.06 37.34
CA ARG A 410 19.49 11.55 37.74
C ARG A 410 19.83 10.32 36.90
N SER A 411 20.96 10.36 36.20
CA SER A 411 21.44 9.19 35.48
C SER A 411 21.87 8.09 36.47
N LEU A 412 21.27 6.91 36.34
CA LEU A 412 21.60 5.76 37.17
C LEU A 412 22.78 5.04 36.54
N GLN A 413 23.99 5.34 37.03
CA GLN A 413 25.26 4.77 36.54
C GLN A 413 25.39 3.23 36.66
N LYS A 414 24.34 2.49 37.04
CA LYS A 414 24.39 1.02 37.08
C LYS A 414 24.17 0.42 35.68
N PRO A 415 25.09 -0.39 35.13
CA PRO A 415 24.93 -0.99 33.81
C PRO A 415 23.70 -1.91 33.75
N TRP A 416 23.14 -2.03 32.54
CA TRP A 416 22.28 -3.16 32.16
C TRP A 416 23.24 -4.30 31.81
N ILE A 417 23.16 -5.42 32.54
CA ILE A 417 23.89 -6.66 32.21
C ILE A 417 22.92 -7.59 31.52
#